data_AF-A0A9J6GTB4-F1
#
_entry.id   AF-A0A9J6GTB4-F1
#
_cell.length_a   1.000
_cell.length_b   1.000
_cell.length_c   1.000
_cell.angle_alpha   90.00
_cell.angle_beta   90.00
_cell.angle_gamma   90.00
#
_symmetry.space_group_name_H-M   'P 1'
#
loop_
_entity.id
_entity.type
_entity.pdbx_description
1 polymer ?
#
loop_
_entity_poly.entity_id
_entity_poly.type
_entity_poly.pdbx_seq_one_letter_code
_entity_poly.pdbx_strand_id
1 'polypeptide(L)'
;MQRQGRRVLLVIDNCSAHHVQTSLTLVTLLFLPPNTTANVQLLDLAIIRAFMESYRYRVVERLDIAVRRPAANLPLRVSLYLAVEMGKAAW
;
A
#
# COMPACT_ATOMS: atom_id res chain seq x y z
N MET A 1 8.41 22.29 -11.54
CA MET A 1 8.23 21.52 -12.80
C MET A 1 7.96 22.41 -13.99
N GLN A 2 6.95 23.29 -13.95
CA GLN A 2 6.67 24.25 -15.06
C GLN A 2 7.85 25.17 -15.40
N ARG A 3 8.43 25.86 -14.41
CA ARG A 3 9.61 26.72 -14.63
C ARG A 3 10.85 26.00 -15.16
N GLN A 4 10.90 24.67 -15.08
CA GLN A 4 12.00 23.85 -15.57
C GLN A 4 11.65 23.10 -16.87
N GLY A 5 10.44 23.29 -17.42
CA GLY A 5 9.98 22.62 -18.64
C GLY A 5 9.86 21.09 -18.54
N ARG A 6 9.84 20.52 -17.32
CA ARG A 6 9.81 19.06 -17.12
C ARG A 6 8.40 18.53 -17.35
N ARG A 7 8.27 17.56 -18.27
CA ARG A 7 7.04 16.79 -18.51
C ARG A 7 7.02 15.55 -17.64
N VAL A 8 5.84 15.20 -17.13
CA VAL A 8 5.61 14.03 -16.27
C VAL A 8 4.71 13.05 -17.00
N LEU A 9 5.07 11.77 -17.00
CA LEU A 9 4.17 10.69 -17.34
C LEU A 9 3.64 10.09 -16.03
N LEU A 10 2.33 10.14 -15.84
CA LEU A 10 1.68 9.57 -14.67
C LEU A 10 0.94 8.30 -15.11
N VAL A 11 1.45 7.15 -14.65
CA VAL A 11 0.88 5.82 -14.92
C VAL A 11 -0.09 5.47 -13.82
N ILE A 12 -1.35 5.19 -14.18
CA ILE A 12 -2.45 4.96 -13.23
C ILE A 12 -3.35 3.81 -13.68
N ASP A 13 -4.09 3.27 -12.73
CA ASP A 13 -5.13 2.29 -12.98
C ASP A 13 -6.41 2.92 -13.57
N ASN A 14 -7.34 2.06 -13.98
CA ASN A 14 -8.64 2.47 -14.51
C ASN A 14 -9.68 2.75 -13.41
N CYS A 15 -9.28 3.24 -12.23
CA CYS A 15 -10.24 3.64 -11.22
C CYS A 15 -11.20 4.70 -11.77
N SER A 16 -12.51 4.56 -11.50
CA SER A 16 -13.53 5.49 -12.02
C SER A 16 -13.28 6.94 -11.58
N ALA A 17 -12.71 7.14 -10.39
CA ALA A 17 -12.30 8.44 -9.89
C ALA A 17 -11.23 9.14 -10.74
N HIS A 18 -10.45 8.38 -11.54
CA HIS A 18 -9.42 8.92 -12.42
C HIS A 18 -9.96 9.45 -13.75
N HIS A 19 -11.20 9.11 -14.11
CA HIS A 19 -11.83 9.52 -15.36
C HIS A 19 -12.43 10.93 -15.26
N VAL A 20 -11.60 11.90 -14.89
CA VAL A 20 -11.95 13.32 -14.77
C VAL A 20 -11.55 14.07 -16.04
N GLN A 21 -12.45 14.92 -16.54
CA GLN A 21 -12.16 15.80 -17.67
C GLN A 21 -11.36 17.02 -17.20
N THR A 22 -10.04 16.86 -17.10
CA THR A 22 -9.11 17.94 -16.73
C THR A 22 -8.02 18.07 -17.79
N SER A 23 -7.72 19.30 -18.21
CA SER A 23 -6.58 19.59 -19.08
C SER A 23 -5.31 19.76 -18.24
N LEU A 24 -4.35 18.84 -18.40
CA LEU A 24 -3.03 18.94 -17.78
C LEU A 24 -2.02 19.42 -18.83
N THR A 25 -1.27 20.48 -18.52
CA THR A 25 -0.35 21.12 -19.48
C THR A 25 1.01 20.44 -19.59
N LEU A 26 1.49 19.80 -18.51
CA LEU A 26 2.81 19.14 -18.47
C LEU A 26 2.75 17.71 -17.95
N VAL A 27 1.54 17.17 -17.75
CA VAL A 27 1.34 15.79 -17.29
C VAL A 27 0.60 15.03 -18.38
N THR A 28 1.17 13.91 -18.79
CA THR A 28 0.51 12.93 -19.66
C THR A 28 0.04 11.79 -18.77
N LEU A 29 -1.22 11.41 -18.89
CA LEU A 29 -1.79 10.26 -18.19
C LEU A 29 -1.65 9.03 -19.07
N LEU A 30 -1.14 7.94 -18.49
CA LEU A 30 -1.13 6.62 -19.11
C LEU A 30 -1.98 5.68 -18.25
N PHE A 31 -3.11 5.25 -18.81
CA PHE A 31 -3.95 4.24 -18.19
C PHE A 31 -3.41 2.86 -18.50
N LEU A 32 -3.23 2.04 -17.45
CA LEU A 32 -2.89 0.64 -17.62
C LEU A 32 -4.03 -0.12 -18.33
N PRO A 33 -3.75 -1.21 -19.06
CA PRO A 33 -4.82 -2.05 -19.58
C PRO A 33 -5.72 -2.58 -18.45
N PRO A 34 -7.02 -2.82 -18.71
CA PRO A 34 -7.92 -3.38 -17.71
C PRO A 34 -7.36 -4.67 -17.08
N ASN A 35 -7.55 -4.84 -15.78
CA ASN A 35 -7.13 -6.02 -15.01
C ASN A 35 -5.61 -6.29 -14.99
N THR A 36 -4.76 -5.31 -15.30
CA THR A 36 -3.29 -5.47 -15.24
C THR A 36 -2.62 -4.83 -14.04
N THR A 37 -3.38 -4.10 -13.21
CA THR A 37 -2.90 -3.32 -12.07
C THR A 37 -1.97 -4.12 -11.14
N ALA A 38 -2.44 -5.28 -10.66
CA ALA A 38 -1.67 -6.11 -9.73
C ALA A 38 -0.34 -6.65 -10.31
N ASN A 39 -0.24 -6.76 -11.64
CA ASN A 39 0.92 -7.32 -12.31
C ASN A 39 1.90 -6.25 -12.80
N VAL A 40 1.38 -5.08 -13.21
CA VAL A 40 2.16 -4.06 -13.91
C VAL A 40 2.39 -2.82 -13.05
N GLN A 41 1.48 -2.50 -12.13
CA GLN A 41 1.62 -1.32 -11.29
C GLN A 41 2.65 -1.58 -10.19
N LEU A 42 3.75 -0.83 -10.21
CA LEU A 42 4.83 -0.93 -9.23
C LEU A 42 4.35 -0.69 -7.78
N LEU A 43 3.34 0.17 -7.61
CA LEU A 43 2.75 0.41 -6.29
C LEU A 43 2.19 -0.88 -5.69
N ASP A 44 1.41 -1.65 -6.46
CA ASP A 44 0.83 -2.91 -6.02
C ASP A 44 1.91 -4.00 -5.89
N LEU A 45 2.74 -4.14 -6.92
CA LEU A 45 3.69 -5.24 -7.02
C LEU A 45 4.83 -5.15 -6.00
N ALA A 46 5.29 -3.94 -5.69
CA ALA A 46 6.45 -3.72 -4.83
C ALA A 46 6.04 -3.14 -3.47
N ILE A 47 5.52 -1.92 -3.45
CA ILE A 47 5.35 -1.14 -2.21
C ILE A 47 4.25 -1.77 -1.33
N ILE A 48 3.06 -1.97 -1.88
CA ILE A 48 1.92 -2.55 -1.14
C ILE A 48 2.25 -3.98 -0.74
N ARG A 49 2.89 -4.76 -1.63
CA ARG A 49 3.34 -6.11 -1.29
C ARG A 49 4.28 -6.10 -0.08
N ALA A 50 5.33 -5.28 -0.09
CA ALA A 50 6.30 -5.20 1.00
C ALA A 50 5.65 -4.75 2.32
N PHE A 51 4.77 -3.75 2.26
CA PHE A 51 3.99 -3.32 3.41
C PHE A 51 3.14 -4.46 3.99
N MET A 52 2.38 -5.15 3.14
CA MET A 52 1.48 -6.24 3.57
C MET A 52 2.25 -7.44 4.11
N GLU A 53 3.44 -7.74 3.57
CA GLU A 53 4.33 -8.78 4.06
C GLU A 53 4.85 -8.44 5.48
N SER A 54 5.37 -7.22 5.66
CA SER A 54 5.82 -6.73 6.96
C SER A 54 4.70 -6.69 8.00
N TYR A 55 3.51 -6.19 7.62
CA TYR A 55 2.34 -6.18 8.48
C TYR A 55 1.94 -7.59 8.94
N ARG A 56 1.86 -8.55 7.99
CA ARG A 56 1.52 -9.95 8.30
C ARG A 56 2.56 -10.61 9.19
N TYR A 57 3.84 -10.37 8.94
CA TYR A 57 4.92 -10.89 9.76
C TYR A 57 4.74 -10.46 11.23
N ARG A 58 4.46 -9.18 11.47
CA ARG A 58 4.23 -8.63 12.82
C ARG A 58 3.02 -9.24 13.52
N VAL A 59 1.94 -9.49 12.79
CA VAL A 59 0.75 -10.17 13.34
C VAL A 59 1.13 -11.57 13.81
N VAL A 60 1.83 -12.35 12.96
CA VAL A 60 2.24 -13.73 13.29
C VAL A 60 3.24 -13.74 14.45
N GLU A 61 4.25 -12.87 14.44
CA GLU A 61 5.24 -12.75 15.50
C GLU A 61 4.57 -12.47 16.86
N ARG A 62 3.64 -11.51 16.90
CA ARG A 62 2.91 -11.22 18.14
C ARG A 62 2.12 -12.44 18.63
N LEU A 63 1.41 -13.12 17.72
CA LEU A 63 0.61 -14.29 18.08
C LEU A 63 1.49 -15.42 18.61
N ASP A 64 2.64 -15.66 17.97
CA ASP A 64 3.62 -16.65 18.45
C ASP A 64 4.13 -16.30 19.85
N ILE A 65 4.46 -15.03 20.13
CA ILE A 65 4.85 -14.57 21.46
C ILE A 65 3.75 -14.80 22.49
N ALA A 66 2.49 -14.48 22.15
CA ALA A 66 1.36 -14.67 23.04
C ALA A 66 1.13 -16.15 23.38
N VAL A 67 1.27 -17.05 22.40
CA VAL A 67 1.13 -18.49 22.58
C VAL A 67 2.28 -19.06 23.41
N ARG A 68 3.53 -18.64 23.16
CA ARG A 68 4.72 -19.16 23.84
C ARG A 68 4.92 -18.60 25.25
N ARG A 69 4.33 -17.44 25.56
CA ARG A 69 4.48 -16.76 26.86
C ARG A 69 3.12 -16.58 27.55
N PRO A 70 2.50 -17.67 28.04
CA PRO A 70 1.17 -17.60 28.67
C PRO A 70 1.16 -16.70 29.93
N ALA A 71 2.27 -16.63 30.66
CA ALA A 71 2.42 -15.75 31.83
C ALA A 71 2.35 -14.25 31.49
N ALA A 72 2.60 -13.86 30.23
CA ALA A 72 2.49 -12.47 29.79
C ALA A 72 1.02 -12.04 29.57
N ASN A 73 0.07 -12.98 29.62
CA ASN A 73 -1.37 -12.74 29.49
C ASN A 73 -1.75 -11.87 28.27
N LEU A 74 -1.03 -12.07 27.15
CA LEU A 74 -1.26 -11.31 25.93
C LEU A 74 -2.50 -11.83 25.19
N PRO A 75 -3.44 -10.95 24.80
CA PRO A 75 -4.62 -11.39 24.06
C PRO A 75 -4.23 -11.82 22.64
N LEU A 76 -4.78 -12.95 22.20
CA LEU A 76 -4.68 -13.44 20.82
C LEU A 76 -5.47 -12.56 19.84
N ARG A 77 -6.50 -11.87 20.30
CA ARG A 77 -7.22 -10.91 19.46
C ARG A 77 -6.36 -9.68 19.22
N VAL A 78 -6.21 -9.30 17.96
CA VAL A 78 -5.61 -8.03 17.57
C VAL A 78 -6.69 -6.95 17.65
N SER A 79 -6.51 -5.96 18.53
CA SER A 79 -7.40 -4.80 18.60
C SER A 79 -7.14 -3.84 17.43
N LEU A 80 -8.09 -2.96 17.12
CA LEU A 80 -7.92 -1.95 16.08
C LEU A 80 -6.69 -1.05 16.36
N TYR A 81 -6.52 -0.60 17.60
CA TYR A 81 -5.34 0.18 18.01
C TYR A 81 -4.04 -0.54 17.65
N LEU A 82 -3.94 -1.82 18.00
CA LEU A 82 -2.76 -2.61 17.75
C LEU A 82 -2.55 -2.91 16.26
N ALA A 83 -3.63 -3.11 15.49
CA ALA A 83 -3.55 -3.22 14.04
C ALA A 83 -2.98 -1.93 13.42
N VAL A 84 -3.42 -0.76 13.89
CA VAL A 84 -2.87 0.54 13.43
C VAL A 84 -1.39 0.68 13.80
N GLU A 85 -0.98 0.31 15.01
CA GLU A 85 0.44 0.35 15.40
C GLU A 85 1.30 -0.63 14.58
N MET A 86 0.79 -1.83 14.29
CA MET A 86 1.47 -2.77 13.39
C MET A 86 1.57 -2.23 11.96
N GLY A 87 0.53 -1.54 11.48
CA GLY A 87 0.55 -0.86 10.18
C GLY A 87 1.60 0.26 10.14
N LYS A 88 1.63 1.12 11.16
CA LYS A 88 2.65 2.16 11.29
C LYS A 88 4.07 1.60 11.32
N ALA A 89 4.27 0.44 11.95
CA ALA A 89 5.58 -0.19 12.04
C ALA A 89 5.95 -1.01 10.78
N ALA A 90 5.01 -1.23 9.87
CA ALA A 90 5.22 -1.93 8.61
C ALA A 90 5.59 -0.99 7.44
N TRP A 91 5.44 0.32 7.62
CA TRP A 91 5.81 1.38 6.69
C TRP A 91 7.10 2.08 7.13
#